data_AF-A0A519T4X3-F1
#
_entry.id   AF-A0A519T4X3-F1
#
_cell.length_a   1.000
_cell.length_b   1.000
_cell.length_c   1.000
_cell.angle_alpha   90.00
_cell.angle_beta   90.00
_cell.angle_gamma   90.00
#
_symmetry.space_group_name_H-M   'P 1'
#
loop_
_entity.id
_entity.type
_entity.pdbx_description
1 polymer ?
#
loop_
_entity_poly.entity_id
_entity_poly.type
_entity_poly.pdbx_seq_one_letter_code
_entity_poly.pdbx_strand_id
1 'polypeptide(L)'
;TSWMAMYALNLMRMALELAKQNPVYQEMAGKFFEHFLYIADAMTRGGDGKFNLWDEEDQFYYDVLHTPDNVRTKLKVRSIVGLIPLFAVEIIDEELLNAMPLFARRAWWLVTNRPHLAQLVSRWQEPGKGARHLLSLMRRSRLKALLRRMLDESEFLSEYGIRALSRYHDEHPYVYRAGKTDFVVQYLPGESDSGMFGGNSNWRGPVWFPINFLIVESLQRFYSYYGDSFKIEYPTRSGNLLTLNQVADALAGRLNKLLLKDAEGRRPAFGQNEMLQTDPHFKDYLLFHEYFHGDDGHGLGANHQTGWTGLIAKLLQPRHD
;
A
#
# COMPACT_ATOMS: atom_id res chain seq x y z
N THR A 1 -7.58 10.45 1.32
CA THR A 1 -8.82 9.76 0.88
C THR A 1 -8.73 8.25 0.94
N SER A 2 -7.69 7.62 0.37
CA SER A 2 -7.52 6.16 0.34
C SER A 2 -7.55 5.48 1.72
N TRP A 3 -6.94 6.08 2.74
CA TRP A 3 -7.03 5.58 4.13
C TRP A 3 -8.46 5.48 4.64
N MET A 4 -9.32 6.44 4.29
CA MET A 4 -10.72 6.41 4.71
C MET A 4 -11.51 5.32 3.98
N ALA A 5 -11.13 4.98 2.74
CA ALA A 5 -11.73 3.86 2.03
C ALA A 5 -11.38 2.53 2.71
N MET A 6 -10.10 2.33 3.06
CA MET A 6 -9.66 1.16 3.83
C MET A 6 -10.36 1.10 5.20
N TYR A 7 -10.44 2.22 5.91
CA TYR A 7 -11.13 2.32 7.20
C TYR A 7 -12.61 1.94 7.10
N ALA A 8 -13.32 2.44 6.08
CA ALA A 8 -14.71 2.08 5.83
C ALA A 8 -14.88 0.58 5.56
N LEU A 9 -14.01 -0.04 4.76
CA LEU A 9 -14.03 -1.48 4.52
C LEU A 9 -13.75 -2.28 5.81
N ASN A 10 -12.79 -1.86 6.62
CA ASN A 10 -12.48 -2.52 7.89
C ASN A 10 -13.67 -2.44 8.87
N LEU A 11 -14.33 -1.29 8.97
CA LEU A 11 -15.54 -1.13 9.80
C LEU A 11 -16.72 -1.95 9.28
N MET A 12 -16.89 -2.04 7.96
CA MET A 12 -17.86 -2.94 7.36
C MET A 12 -17.57 -4.39 7.75
N ARG A 13 -16.31 -4.85 7.64
CA ARG A 13 -15.92 -6.22 8.01
C ARG A 13 -16.16 -6.50 9.50
N MET A 14 -15.78 -5.58 10.38
CA MET A 14 -16.06 -5.70 11.82
C MET A 14 -17.57 -5.76 12.10
N ALA A 15 -18.38 -4.95 11.43
CA ALA A 15 -19.84 -4.98 11.58
C ALA A 15 -20.45 -6.30 11.09
N LEU A 16 -19.95 -6.87 9.99
CA LEU A 16 -20.37 -8.20 9.51
C LEU A 16 -19.99 -9.32 10.49
N GLU A 17 -18.84 -9.22 11.15
CA GLU A 17 -18.44 -10.19 12.19
C GLU A 17 -19.36 -10.12 13.41
N LEU A 18 -19.66 -8.91 13.91
CA LEU A 18 -20.59 -8.70 15.02
C LEU A 18 -22.03 -9.13 14.66
N ALA A 19 -22.41 -9.00 13.38
CA ALA A 19 -23.72 -9.39 12.88
C ALA A 19 -24.00 -10.90 12.99
N LYS A 20 -22.95 -11.74 13.11
CA LYS A 20 -23.10 -13.17 13.39
C LYS A 20 -23.80 -13.44 14.73
N GLN A 21 -23.66 -12.53 15.70
CA GLN A 21 -24.29 -12.64 17.02
C GLN A 21 -25.51 -11.72 17.15
N ASN A 22 -25.48 -10.53 16.55
CA ASN A 22 -26.58 -9.58 16.61
C ASN A 22 -26.89 -8.98 15.22
N PRO A 23 -27.98 -9.40 14.55
CA PRO A 23 -28.32 -8.95 13.20
C PRO A 23 -28.43 -7.43 12.99
N VAL A 24 -28.61 -6.62 14.04
CA VAL A 24 -28.63 -5.15 13.95
C VAL A 24 -27.38 -4.58 13.27
N TYR A 25 -26.22 -5.23 13.46
CA TYR A 25 -24.97 -4.76 12.84
C TYR A 25 -24.93 -4.90 11.30
N GLN A 26 -25.85 -5.64 10.68
CA GLN A 26 -25.96 -5.70 9.21
C GLN A 26 -26.30 -4.33 8.61
N GLU A 27 -27.10 -3.51 9.30
CA GLU A 27 -27.39 -2.14 8.85
C GLU A 27 -26.13 -1.26 8.90
N MET A 28 -25.32 -1.42 9.95
CA MET A 28 -24.05 -0.73 10.11
C MET A 28 -23.04 -1.14 9.02
N ALA A 29 -22.98 -2.43 8.70
CA ALA A 29 -22.19 -2.92 7.55
C ALA A 29 -22.64 -2.25 6.25
N GLY A 30 -23.95 -2.16 6.01
CA GLY A 30 -24.52 -1.48 4.84
C GLY A 30 -24.15 0.00 4.77
N LYS A 31 -24.13 0.71 5.90
CA LYS A 31 -23.69 2.11 6.00
C LYS A 31 -22.22 2.26 5.60
N PHE A 32 -21.33 1.41 6.12
CA PHE A 32 -19.91 1.51 5.81
C PHE A 32 -19.58 1.09 4.37
N PHE A 33 -20.32 0.13 3.82
CA PHE A 33 -20.27 -0.19 2.40
C PHE A 33 -20.65 1.03 1.54
N GLU A 34 -21.74 1.71 1.88
CA GLU A 34 -22.17 2.93 1.20
C GLU A 34 -21.14 4.07 1.33
N HIS A 35 -20.53 4.26 2.51
CA HIS A 35 -19.44 5.23 2.70
C HIS A 35 -18.23 4.91 1.81
N PHE A 36 -17.82 3.64 1.72
CA PHE A 36 -16.72 3.22 0.84
C PHE A 36 -16.97 3.65 -0.61
N LEU A 37 -18.20 3.49 -1.10
CA LEU A 37 -18.58 3.88 -2.45
C LEU A 37 -18.52 5.39 -2.69
N TYR A 38 -19.01 6.20 -1.74
CA TYR A 38 -18.89 7.65 -1.84
C TYR A 38 -17.44 8.12 -1.82
N ILE A 39 -16.59 7.47 -1.03
CA ILE A 39 -15.16 7.78 -0.99
C ILE A 39 -14.51 7.43 -2.35
N ALA A 40 -14.83 6.26 -2.91
CA ALA A 40 -14.35 5.86 -4.23
C ALA A 40 -14.80 6.83 -5.34
N ASP A 41 -16.03 7.36 -5.24
CA ASP A 41 -16.56 8.34 -6.18
C ASP A 41 -15.84 9.68 -6.05
N ALA A 42 -15.64 10.16 -4.83
CA ALA A 42 -14.90 11.39 -4.57
C ALA A 42 -13.46 11.33 -5.10
N MET A 43 -12.80 10.16 -5.05
CA MET A 43 -11.46 9.96 -5.62
C MET A 43 -11.42 10.02 -7.16
N THR A 44 -12.56 9.75 -7.81
CA THR A 44 -12.68 9.61 -9.26
C THR A 44 -13.35 10.81 -9.93
N ARG A 45 -14.19 11.55 -9.21
CA ARG A 45 -15.08 12.59 -9.78
C ARG A 45 -15.18 13.90 -8.99
N GLY A 46 -14.43 14.08 -7.90
CA GLY A 46 -14.43 15.24 -6.99
C GLY A 46 -15.33 16.44 -7.36
N GLY A 47 -16.59 16.40 -6.95
CA GLY A 47 -17.55 17.52 -6.96
C GLY A 47 -18.09 17.98 -8.32
N ASP A 48 -17.25 18.06 -9.37
CA ASP A 48 -17.58 18.63 -10.68
C ASP A 48 -17.34 17.66 -11.86
N GLY A 49 -16.96 16.40 -11.59
CA GLY A 49 -16.68 15.39 -12.61
C GLY A 49 -15.35 15.57 -13.37
N LYS A 50 -14.53 16.58 -13.04
CA LYS A 50 -13.25 16.88 -13.70
C LYS A 50 -12.02 16.48 -12.87
N PHE A 51 -12.22 16.04 -11.63
CA PHE A 51 -11.15 15.66 -10.70
C PHE A 51 -10.97 14.15 -10.64
N ASN A 52 -9.74 13.69 -10.87
CA ASN A 52 -9.35 12.30 -10.68
C ASN A 52 -7.93 12.25 -10.11
N LEU A 53 -7.76 11.59 -8.96
CA LEU A 53 -6.45 11.35 -8.37
C LEU A 53 -5.60 10.44 -9.25
N TRP A 54 -6.23 9.61 -10.08
CA TRP A 54 -5.55 8.80 -11.08
C TRP A 54 -5.15 9.65 -12.28
N ASP A 55 -3.89 9.50 -12.68
CA ASP A 55 -3.34 10.04 -13.89
C ASP A 55 -3.30 8.96 -14.98
N GLU A 56 -3.95 9.21 -16.11
CA GLU A 56 -4.04 8.22 -17.19
C GLU A 56 -2.75 8.11 -18.00
N GLU A 57 -1.97 9.20 -18.10
CA GLU A 57 -0.68 9.23 -18.78
C GLU A 57 0.35 8.46 -17.96
N ASP A 58 0.52 8.84 -16.70
CA ASP A 58 1.49 8.17 -15.82
C ASP A 58 0.94 6.84 -15.30
N GLN A 59 -0.35 6.55 -15.40
CA GLN A 59 -0.98 5.39 -14.76
C GLN A 59 -0.61 5.29 -13.27
N PHE A 60 -0.75 6.40 -12.54
CA PHE A 60 -0.42 6.50 -11.11
C PHE A 60 -1.42 7.39 -10.36
N TYR A 61 -1.47 7.24 -9.03
CA TYR A 61 -2.24 8.15 -8.19
C TYR A 61 -1.35 9.29 -7.67
N TYR A 62 -1.84 10.51 -7.76
CA TYR A 62 -1.19 11.71 -7.24
C TYR A 62 -2.15 12.52 -6.38
N ASP A 63 -1.58 13.24 -5.41
CA ASP A 63 -2.32 14.30 -4.73
C ASP A 63 -2.62 15.45 -5.70
N VAL A 64 -3.69 16.18 -5.41
CA VAL A 64 -4.11 17.33 -6.20
C VAL A 64 -4.20 18.54 -5.27
N LEU A 65 -3.45 19.57 -5.62
CA LEU A 65 -3.54 20.87 -4.99
C LEU A 65 -4.73 21.63 -5.58
N HIS A 66 -5.60 22.14 -4.72
CA HIS A 66 -6.70 23.04 -5.09
C HIS A 66 -6.39 24.43 -4.55
N THR A 67 -6.22 25.39 -5.45
CA THR A 67 -5.86 26.77 -5.11
C THR A 67 -7.11 27.67 -5.07
N PRO A 68 -7.05 28.84 -4.39
CA PRO A 68 -8.21 29.73 -4.24
C PRO A 68 -8.81 30.27 -5.54
N ASP A 69 -8.02 30.31 -6.61
CA ASP A 69 -8.43 30.65 -7.99
C ASP A 69 -9.13 29.49 -8.71
N ASN A 70 -9.46 28.42 -7.98
CA ASN A 70 -10.12 27.21 -8.45
C ASN A 70 -9.31 26.39 -9.47
N VAL A 71 -7.98 26.64 -9.55
CA VAL A 71 -7.07 25.79 -10.31
C VAL A 71 -6.79 24.51 -9.53
N ARG A 72 -6.70 23.41 -10.26
CA ARG A 72 -6.38 22.09 -9.72
C ARG A 72 -5.12 21.55 -10.39
N THR A 73 -4.09 21.32 -9.59
CA THR A 73 -2.79 20.86 -10.09
C THR A 73 -2.44 19.52 -9.46
N LYS A 74 -2.22 18.50 -10.30
CA LYS A 74 -1.68 17.22 -9.82
C LYS A 74 -0.23 17.42 -9.40
N LEU A 75 0.08 17.04 -8.17
CA LEU A 75 1.43 16.98 -7.66
C LEU A 75 2.05 15.67 -8.12
N LYS A 76 2.75 15.66 -9.27
CA LYS A 76 3.36 14.47 -9.89
C LYS A 76 4.57 13.94 -9.11
N VAL A 77 4.42 13.77 -7.80
CA VAL A 77 5.38 13.15 -6.88
C VAL A 77 5.04 11.66 -6.81
N ARG A 78 5.91 10.80 -7.34
CA ARG A 78 5.80 9.34 -7.27
C ARG A 78 6.18 8.86 -5.87
N SER A 79 5.35 9.15 -4.89
CA SER A 79 5.52 8.73 -3.50
C SER A 79 4.67 7.51 -3.16
N ILE A 80 4.95 6.95 -1.99
CA ILE A 80 4.19 5.85 -1.41
C ILE A 80 2.71 6.21 -1.21
N VAL A 81 2.38 7.51 -1.15
CA VAL A 81 0.98 7.98 -1.09
C VAL A 81 0.18 7.50 -2.30
N GLY A 82 0.80 7.48 -3.48
CA GLY A 82 0.19 6.95 -4.70
C GLY A 82 -0.05 5.44 -4.68
N LEU A 83 0.60 4.71 -3.75
CA LEU A 83 0.40 3.27 -3.54
C LEU A 83 -0.69 2.96 -2.52
N ILE A 84 -1.08 3.90 -1.64
CA ILE A 84 -2.08 3.69 -0.58
C ILE A 84 -3.44 3.16 -1.08
N PRO A 85 -3.95 3.53 -2.28
CA PRO A 85 -5.18 2.92 -2.82
C PRO A 85 -5.15 1.38 -2.86
N LEU A 86 -3.97 0.75 -2.91
CA LEU A 86 -3.79 -0.70 -2.85
C LEU A 86 -4.37 -1.32 -1.56
N PHE A 87 -4.36 -0.58 -0.45
CA PHE A 87 -4.74 -1.11 0.87
C PHE A 87 -6.25 -1.20 1.08
N ALA A 88 -7.02 -0.47 0.27
CA ALA A 88 -8.47 -0.56 0.28
C ALA A 88 -8.91 -1.79 -0.53
N VAL A 89 -8.80 -2.97 0.10
CA VAL A 89 -9.21 -4.26 -0.46
C VAL A 89 -9.87 -5.11 0.62
N GLU A 90 -11.09 -5.59 0.34
CA GLU A 90 -11.84 -6.50 1.20
C GLU A 90 -12.48 -7.60 0.36
N ILE A 91 -12.49 -8.82 0.90
CA ILE A 91 -13.02 -10.01 0.23
C ILE A 91 -14.20 -10.52 1.03
N ILE A 92 -15.34 -10.65 0.37
CA ILE A 92 -16.55 -11.21 0.96
C ILE A 92 -16.85 -12.52 0.25
N ASP A 93 -16.82 -13.62 0.98
CA ASP A 93 -17.22 -14.93 0.45
C ASP A 93 -18.75 -15.07 0.42
N GLU A 94 -19.22 -16.00 -0.42
CA GLU A 94 -20.64 -16.26 -0.62
C GLU A 94 -21.33 -16.75 0.67
N GLU A 95 -20.62 -17.50 1.51
CA GLU A 95 -21.12 -17.97 2.81
C GLU A 95 -21.49 -16.79 3.72
N LEU A 96 -20.60 -15.81 3.84
CA LEU A 96 -20.85 -14.59 4.62
C LEU A 96 -22.01 -13.77 4.04
N LEU A 97 -22.14 -13.66 2.71
CA LEU A 97 -23.28 -12.97 2.10
C LEU A 97 -24.61 -13.69 2.39
N ASN A 98 -24.63 -15.02 2.27
CA ASN A 98 -25.81 -15.83 2.55
C ASN A 98 -26.23 -15.75 4.02
N ALA A 99 -25.26 -15.65 4.94
CA ALA A 99 -25.51 -15.44 6.36
C ALA A 99 -26.00 -14.02 6.70
N MET A 100 -25.84 -13.05 5.80
CA MET A 100 -26.11 -11.62 6.03
C MET A 100 -27.16 -11.05 5.04
N PRO A 101 -28.42 -11.55 5.07
CA PRO A 101 -29.42 -11.25 4.04
C PRO A 101 -29.86 -9.78 3.99
N LEU A 102 -29.85 -9.06 5.12
CA LEU A 102 -30.22 -7.64 5.14
C LEU A 102 -29.12 -6.79 4.49
N PHE A 103 -27.85 -7.10 4.82
CA PHE A 103 -26.70 -6.49 4.18
C PHE A 103 -26.68 -6.78 2.69
N ALA A 104 -26.78 -8.06 2.29
CA ALA A 104 -26.75 -8.48 0.90
C ALA A 104 -27.84 -7.77 0.08
N ARG A 105 -29.08 -7.72 0.58
CA ARG A 105 -30.18 -7.02 -0.08
C ARG A 105 -29.88 -5.54 -0.29
N ARG A 106 -29.35 -4.85 0.73
CA ARG A 106 -29.00 -3.42 0.65
C ARG A 106 -27.83 -3.17 -0.32
N ALA A 107 -26.80 -4.01 -0.26
CA ALA A 107 -25.65 -3.91 -1.16
C ALA A 107 -26.09 -4.11 -2.63
N TRP A 108 -26.91 -5.13 -2.90
CA TRP A 108 -27.49 -5.37 -4.23
C TRP A 108 -28.38 -4.22 -4.69
N TRP A 109 -29.27 -3.73 -3.82
CA TRP A 109 -30.11 -2.58 -4.15
C TRP A 109 -29.27 -1.37 -4.55
N LEU A 110 -28.20 -1.09 -3.80
CA LEU A 110 -27.39 0.09 -4.05
C LEU A 110 -26.57 -0.04 -5.35
N VAL A 111 -25.96 -1.20 -5.59
CA VAL A 111 -25.23 -1.47 -6.85
C VAL A 111 -26.16 -1.39 -8.06
N THR A 112 -27.39 -1.90 -7.96
CA THR A 112 -28.38 -1.88 -9.05
C THR A 112 -28.98 -0.49 -9.29
N ASN A 113 -29.30 0.26 -8.23
CA ASN A 113 -29.97 1.56 -8.34
C ASN A 113 -29.00 2.73 -8.46
N ARG A 114 -27.70 2.53 -8.19
CA ARG A 114 -26.65 3.54 -8.34
C ARG A 114 -25.53 3.04 -9.24
N PRO A 115 -25.79 2.86 -10.55
CA PRO A 115 -24.83 2.28 -11.48
C PRO A 115 -23.51 3.09 -11.56
N HIS A 116 -23.54 4.40 -11.32
CA HIS A 116 -22.31 5.20 -11.26
C HIS A 116 -21.38 4.78 -10.11
N LEU A 117 -21.93 4.41 -8.94
CA LEU A 117 -21.13 3.88 -7.82
C LEU A 117 -20.71 2.43 -8.06
N ALA A 118 -21.58 1.63 -8.69
CA ALA A 118 -21.25 0.25 -9.08
C ALA A 118 -20.04 0.18 -10.02
N GLN A 119 -19.89 1.17 -10.91
CA GLN A 119 -18.73 1.30 -11.80
C GLN A 119 -17.42 1.63 -11.09
N LEU A 120 -17.44 1.95 -9.79
CA LEU A 120 -16.24 2.27 -9.02
C LEU A 120 -15.71 1.07 -8.25
N VAL A 121 -16.54 0.04 -8.08
CA VAL A 121 -16.13 -1.21 -7.42
C VAL A 121 -15.75 -2.25 -8.47
N SER A 122 -14.70 -3.00 -8.16
CA SER A 122 -14.31 -4.16 -8.95
C SER A 122 -15.31 -5.31 -8.72
N ARG A 123 -16.06 -5.71 -9.75
CA ARG A 123 -16.62 -7.07 -9.85
C ARG A 123 -17.48 -7.55 -8.66
N TRP A 124 -18.30 -6.69 -8.05
CA TRP A 124 -19.33 -7.15 -7.10
C TRP A 124 -20.25 -8.22 -7.73
N GLN A 125 -20.51 -8.13 -9.03
CA GLN A 125 -21.40 -9.05 -9.75
C GLN A 125 -20.69 -10.26 -10.37
N GLU A 126 -19.34 -10.31 -10.34
CA GLU A 126 -18.56 -11.40 -10.94
C GLU A 126 -17.81 -12.17 -9.83
N PRO A 127 -18.29 -13.35 -9.43
CA PRO A 127 -17.60 -14.17 -8.45
C PRO A 127 -16.18 -14.53 -8.92
N GLY A 128 -15.20 -14.33 -8.04
CA GLY A 128 -13.82 -14.77 -8.22
C GLY A 128 -13.62 -16.25 -7.86
N LYS A 129 -12.39 -16.64 -7.50
CA LYS A 129 -12.09 -18.00 -7.03
C LYS A 129 -12.96 -18.33 -5.79
N GLY A 130 -13.73 -19.40 -5.86
CA GLY A 130 -14.59 -19.85 -4.75
C GLY A 130 -15.76 -18.92 -4.43
N ALA A 131 -16.38 -18.31 -5.46
CA ALA A 131 -17.55 -17.43 -5.32
C ALA A 131 -17.33 -16.18 -4.42
N ARG A 132 -16.09 -15.70 -4.37
CA ARG A 132 -15.71 -14.52 -3.60
C ARG A 132 -16.04 -13.23 -4.36
N HIS A 133 -16.47 -12.21 -3.64
CA HIS A 133 -16.71 -10.85 -4.15
C HIS A 133 -15.58 -9.91 -3.70
N LEU A 134 -15.04 -9.12 -4.63
CA LEU A 134 -13.97 -8.17 -4.37
C LEU A 134 -14.54 -6.77 -4.13
N LEU A 135 -14.13 -6.13 -3.04
CA LEU A 135 -14.35 -4.70 -2.82
C LEU A 135 -13.00 -4.02 -2.80
N SER A 136 -12.69 -3.22 -3.84
CA SER A 136 -11.44 -2.48 -3.90
C SER A 136 -11.54 -1.21 -4.73
N LEU A 137 -10.75 -0.20 -4.35
CA LEU A 137 -10.53 1.02 -5.15
C LEU A 137 -9.84 0.73 -6.49
N MET A 138 -9.12 -0.39 -6.59
CA MET A 138 -8.33 -0.72 -7.78
C MET A 138 -8.95 -1.88 -8.55
N ARG A 139 -9.15 -1.64 -9.85
CA ARG A 139 -9.52 -2.67 -10.85
C ARG A 139 -8.29 -3.38 -11.38
N ARG A 140 -8.48 -4.55 -11.99
CA ARG A 140 -7.40 -5.39 -12.55
C ARG A 140 -6.39 -4.59 -13.39
N SER A 141 -6.85 -3.67 -14.24
CA SER A 141 -5.98 -2.83 -15.09
C SER A 141 -5.16 -1.83 -14.28
N ARG A 142 -5.80 -1.05 -13.39
CA ARG A 142 -5.10 -0.09 -12.51
C ARG A 142 -4.16 -0.78 -11.53
N LEU A 143 -4.57 -1.93 -10.97
CA LEU A 143 -3.72 -2.78 -10.14
C LEU A 143 -2.47 -3.20 -10.91
N LYS A 144 -2.63 -3.73 -12.13
CA LYS A 144 -1.50 -4.12 -12.98
C LYS A 144 -0.55 -2.95 -13.28
N ALA A 145 -1.08 -1.77 -13.59
CA ALA A 145 -0.27 -0.59 -13.87
C ALA A 145 0.49 -0.09 -12.64
N LEU A 146 -0.18 -0.02 -11.49
CA LEU A 146 0.44 0.36 -10.21
C LEU A 146 1.55 -0.60 -9.82
N LEU A 147 1.29 -1.91 -9.88
CA LEU A 147 2.27 -2.94 -9.54
C LEU A 147 3.48 -2.91 -10.48
N ARG A 148 3.28 -2.63 -11.78
CA ARG A 148 4.42 -2.43 -12.70
C ARG A 148 5.37 -1.36 -12.19
N ARG A 149 4.86 -0.20 -11.77
CA ARG A 149 5.73 0.85 -11.22
C ARG A 149 6.30 0.49 -9.84
N MET A 150 5.48 -0.06 -8.95
CA MET A 150 5.91 -0.42 -7.59
C MET A 150 7.02 -1.48 -7.58
N LEU A 151 6.99 -2.41 -8.54
CA LEU A 151 7.93 -3.54 -8.65
C LEU A 151 9.10 -3.24 -9.60
N ASP A 152 9.27 -2.00 -10.05
CA ASP A 152 10.40 -1.57 -10.87
C ASP A 152 11.56 -1.10 -9.97
N GLU A 153 12.75 -1.67 -10.19
CA GLU A 153 13.94 -1.40 -9.37
C GLU A 153 14.53 0.01 -9.61
N SER A 154 14.22 0.61 -10.77
CA SER A 154 14.52 2.02 -11.06
C SER A 154 13.53 2.99 -10.40
N GLU A 155 12.47 2.46 -9.78
CA GLU A 155 11.43 3.25 -9.11
C GLU A 155 11.37 2.89 -7.62
N PHE A 156 10.40 2.06 -7.22
CA PHE A 156 10.12 1.81 -5.81
C PHE A 156 10.79 0.55 -5.27
N LEU A 157 11.12 -0.44 -6.10
CA LEU A 157 11.60 -1.74 -5.62
C LEU A 157 13.09 -1.65 -5.23
N SER A 158 13.35 -1.65 -3.93
CA SER A 158 14.69 -1.77 -3.35
C SER A 158 15.05 -3.23 -3.11
N GLU A 159 16.33 -3.54 -2.98
CA GLU A 159 16.85 -4.80 -2.42
C GLU A 159 16.20 -5.16 -1.07
N TYR A 160 15.74 -4.15 -0.32
CA TYR A 160 15.28 -4.27 1.06
C TYR A 160 13.78 -4.00 1.27
N GLY A 161 13.02 -3.74 0.20
CA GLY A 161 11.56 -3.49 0.28
C GLY A 161 11.08 -2.46 -0.75
N ILE A 162 9.94 -1.83 -0.47
CA ILE A 162 9.37 -0.73 -1.26
C ILE A 162 9.77 0.60 -0.62
N ARG A 163 10.44 1.45 -1.41
CA ARG A 163 10.87 2.81 -1.04
C ARG A 163 9.67 3.73 -0.80
N ALA A 164 9.82 4.72 0.09
CA ALA A 164 8.78 5.71 0.35
C ALA A 164 8.59 6.74 -0.78
N LEU A 165 9.62 6.92 -1.61
CA LEU A 165 9.60 7.74 -2.83
C LEU A 165 10.30 6.96 -3.94
N SER A 166 9.80 7.08 -5.16
CA SER A 166 10.45 6.48 -6.31
C SER A 166 11.86 7.05 -6.50
N ARG A 167 12.81 6.16 -6.76
CA ARG A 167 14.19 6.51 -7.16
C ARG A 167 14.25 7.28 -8.48
N TYR A 168 13.18 7.29 -9.28
CA TYR A 168 13.06 8.18 -10.44
C TYR A 168 13.33 9.65 -10.09
N HIS A 169 12.93 10.09 -8.90
CA HIS A 169 13.15 11.44 -8.41
C HIS A 169 14.59 11.75 -7.96
N ASP A 170 15.51 10.79 -8.13
CA ASP A 170 16.95 11.03 -7.95
C ASP A 170 17.48 11.89 -9.11
N GLU A 171 17.20 11.46 -10.34
CA GLU A 171 17.56 12.20 -11.56
C GLU A 171 16.50 13.24 -11.96
N HIS A 172 15.26 13.08 -11.48
CA HIS A 172 14.11 13.91 -11.90
C HIS A 172 13.35 14.47 -10.68
N PRO A 173 13.96 15.37 -9.88
CA PRO A 173 13.27 15.99 -8.75
C PRO A 173 11.95 16.63 -9.20
N TYR A 174 10.90 16.43 -8.40
CA TYR A 174 9.65 17.14 -8.64
C TYR A 174 9.77 18.58 -8.15
N VAL A 175 9.47 19.55 -9.01
CA VAL A 175 9.53 20.98 -8.69
C VAL A 175 8.15 21.60 -8.85
N TYR A 176 7.57 22.06 -7.73
CA TYR A 176 6.35 22.88 -7.74
C TYR A 176 6.72 24.35 -7.61
N ARG A 177 6.40 25.13 -8.64
CA ARG A 177 6.72 26.56 -8.72
C ARG A 177 5.56 27.40 -8.20
N ALA A 178 5.75 28.06 -7.08
CA ALA A 178 4.76 28.90 -6.41
C ALA A 178 5.22 30.35 -6.36
N GLY A 179 4.97 31.09 -7.45
CA GLY A 179 5.38 32.48 -7.57
C GLY A 179 6.91 32.62 -7.61
N LYS A 180 7.50 33.13 -6.53
CA LYS A 180 8.97 33.32 -6.40
C LYS A 180 9.68 32.16 -5.67
N THR A 181 8.93 31.18 -5.19
CA THR A 181 9.47 30.06 -4.40
C THR A 181 9.26 28.76 -5.15
N ASP A 182 10.34 28.00 -5.30
CA ASP A 182 10.32 26.65 -5.83
C ASP A 182 10.32 25.66 -4.65
N PHE A 183 9.35 24.75 -4.63
CA PHE A 183 9.29 23.62 -3.70
C PHE A 183 9.79 22.38 -4.41
N VAL A 184 10.88 21.80 -3.91
CA VAL A 184 11.56 20.67 -4.54
C VAL A 184 11.39 19.41 -3.71
N VAL A 185 11.02 18.30 -4.36
CA VAL A 185 10.99 16.96 -3.78
C VAL A 185 12.01 16.10 -4.52
N GLN A 186 13.16 15.92 -3.86
CA GLN A 186 14.28 15.08 -4.29
C GLN A 186 14.21 13.70 -3.62
N TYR A 187 14.69 12.66 -4.30
CA TYR A 187 14.93 11.36 -3.69
C TYR A 187 16.08 11.41 -2.68
N LEU A 188 15.81 11.01 -1.45
CA LEU A 188 16.77 10.88 -0.36
C LEU A 188 16.58 9.50 0.29
N PRO A 189 17.48 8.54 0.04
CA PRO A 189 17.31 7.18 0.56
C PRO A 189 17.49 7.08 2.08
N GLY A 190 18.16 8.05 2.72
CA GLY A 190 18.48 8.05 4.14
C GLY A 190 17.77 9.13 4.95
N GLU A 191 18.53 9.86 5.74
CA GLU A 191 18.03 10.98 6.56
C GLU A 191 17.52 12.14 5.70
N SER A 192 16.60 12.93 6.26
CA SER A 192 16.10 14.15 5.62
C SER A 192 17.17 15.24 5.63
N ASP A 193 17.32 15.95 4.52
CA ASP A 193 18.15 17.16 4.39
C ASP A 193 17.48 18.43 4.97
N SER A 194 16.30 18.30 5.56
CA SER A 194 15.55 19.41 6.16
C SER A 194 14.87 18.99 7.47
N GLY A 195 14.69 19.95 8.39
CA GLY A 195 14.00 19.73 9.67
C GLY A 195 12.47 19.63 9.57
N MET A 196 11.91 19.61 8.36
CA MET A 196 10.47 19.49 8.13
C MET A 196 10.01 18.13 8.63
N PHE A 197 8.91 18.08 9.40
CA PHE A 197 8.38 16.88 10.06
C PHE A 197 9.19 16.32 11.25
N GLY A 198 10.06 17.13 11.86
CA GLY A 198 10.61 16.82 13.18
C GLY A 198 11.96 16.11 13.13
N GLY A 199 13.02 16.86 12.86
CA GLY A 199 14.40 16.35 12.86
C GLY A 199 14.79 15.76 11.52
N ASN A 200 15.44 14.59 11.54
CA ASN A 200 16.01 13.92 10.38
C ASN A 200 15.13 12.79 9.80
N SER A 201 13.92 12.55 10.35
CA SER A 201 12.98 11.54 9.84
C SER A 201 12.55 11.83 8.41
N ASN A 202 12.45 10.79 7.57
CA ASN A 202 12.34 10.98 6.13
C ASN A 202 11.42 9.97 5.42
N TRP A 203 10.54 10.50 4.58
CA TRP A 203 9.64 9.75 3.70
C TRP A 203 10.00 9.90 2.21
N ARG A 204 11.15 10.51 1.88
CA ARG A 204 11.60 10.76 0.51
C ARG A 204 12.51 9.68 -0.06
N GLY A 205 12.40 8.45 0.42
CA GLY A 205 13.19 7.35 -0.13
C GLY A 205 13.38 6.13 0.78
N PRO A 206 13.41 6.27 2.12
CA PRO A 206 13.62 5.12 3.00
C PRO A 206 12.53 4.04 2.89
N VAL A 207 12.86 2.85 3.36
CA VAL A 207 11.93 1.72 3.52
C VAL A 207 11.31 1.76 4.91
N TRP A 208 9.97 1.75 4.94
CA TRP A 208 9.19 1.76 6.18
C TRP A 208 8.38 0.48 6.34
N PHE A 209 8.53 -0.18 7.49
CA PHE A 209 7.85 -1.45 7.80
C PHE A 209 6.32 -1.38 7.75
N PRO A 210 5.62 -0.37 8.33
CA PRO A 210 4.16 -0.36 8.33
C PRO A 210 3.58 -0.43 6.93
N ILE A 211 4.13 0.34 6.00
CA ILE A 211 3.59 0.42 4.65
C ILE A 211 3.96 -0.82 3.84
N ASN A 212 5.19 -1.30 3.96
CA ASN A 212 5.62 -2.54 3.32
C ASN A 212 4.79 -3.74 3.79
N PHE A 213 4.50 -3.82 5.09
CA PHE A 213 3.63 -4.85 5.65
C PHE A 213 2.21 -4.78 5.07
N LEU A 214 1.63 -3.57 4.97
CA LEU A 214 0.32 -3.38 4.35
C LEU A 214 0.31 -3.75 2.86
N ILE A 215 1.41 -3.52 2.13
CA ILE A 215 1.57 -3.98 0.74
C ILE A 215 1.51 -5.51 0.68
N VAL A 216 2.29 -6.21 1.51
CA VAL A 216 2.31 -7.68 1.58
C VAL A 216 0.91 -8.23 1.88
N GLU A 217 0.24 -7.74 2.92
CA GLU A 217 -1.11 -8.18 3.28
C GLU A 217 -2.13 -7.88 2.16
N SER A 218 -2.02 -6.75 1.48
CA SER A 218 -2.92 -6.39 0.38
C SER A 218 -2.73 -7.29 -0.83
N LEU A 219 -1.49 -7.63 -1.19
CA LEU A 219 -1.18 -8.57 -2.26
C LEU A 219 -1.75 -9.96 -1.97
N GLN A 220 -1.63 -10.43 -0.73
CA GLN A 220 -2.25 -11.69 -0.29
C GLN A 220 -3.78 -11.64 -0.38
N ARG A 221 -4.41 -10.53 0.03
CA ARG A 221 -5.86 -10.33 -0.13
C ARG A 221 -6.29 -10.36 -1.60
N PHE A 222 -5.58 -9.67 -2.49
CA PHE A 222 -5.86 -9.73 -3.93
C PHE A 222 -5.64 -11.12 -4.51
N TYR A 223 -4.59 -11.83 -4.07
CA TYR A 223 -4.36 -13.22 -4.46
C TYR A 223 -5.53 -14.12 -4.05
N SER A 224 -6.10 -13.94 -2.85
CA SER A 224 -7.23 -14.75 -2.38
C SER A 224 -8.47 -14.65 -3.29
N TYR A 225 -8.60 -13.57 -4.08
CA TYR A 225 -9.65 -13.39 -5.08
C TYR A 225 -9.25 -13.86 -6.48
N TYR A 226 -8.09 -13.40 -6.98
CA TYR A 226 -7.65 -13.67 -8.35
C TYR A 226 -7.01 -15.06 -8.54
N GLY A 227 -6.42 -15.63 -7.49
CA GLY A 227 -5.60 -16.84 -7.55
C GLY A 227 -4.47 -16.74 -8.57
N ASP A 228 -4.15 -17.88 -9.19
CA ASP A 228 -3.04 -18.01 -10.15
C ASP A 228 -3.32 -17.35 -11.52
N SER A 229 -4.56 -16.87 -11.74
CA SER A 229 -4.99 -16.23 -12.98
C SER A 229 -4.45 -14.81 -13.16
N PHE A 230 -3.99 -14.18 -12.06
CA PHE A 230 -3.33 -12.89 -12.10
C PHE A 230 -1.83 -13.08 -11.86
N LYS A 231 -1.05 -12.82 -12.90
CA LYS A 231 0.41 -12.78 -12.83
C LYS A 231 0.94 -11.41 -13.23
N ILE A 232 2.07 -11.02 -12.63
CA ILE A 232 2.77 -9.76 -12.89
C ILE A 232 4.27 -10.04 -12.99
N GLU A 233 4.98 -9.23 -13.76
CA GLU A 233 6.44 -9.33 -13.84
C GLU A 233 7.06 -8.93 -12.50
N TYR A 234 8.03 -9.71 -12.03
CA TYR A 234 8.79 -9.43 -10.82
C TYR A 234 10.26 -9.84 -10.98
N PRO A 235 11.21 -8.91 -10.80
CA PRO A 235 11.02 -7.46 -10.89
C PRO A 235 10.37 -7.04 -12.23
N THR A 236 9.82 -5.84 -12.30
CA THR A 236 9.27 -5.30 -13.55
C THR A 236 10.34 -5.31 -14.65
N ARG A 237 9.98 -5.74 -15.87
CA ARG A 237 10.86 -5.95 -17.04
C ARG A 237 11.82 -7.15 -16.95
N SER A 238 11.68 -8.03 -15.95
CA SER A 238 12.49 -9.24 -15.86
C SER A 238 12.03 -10.37 -16.80
N GLY A 239 10.80 -10.29 -17.35
CA GLY A 239 10.15 -11.40 -18.05
C GLY A 239 9.66 -12.53 -17.12
N ASN A 240 10.00 -12.52 -15.83
CA ASN A 240 9.57 -13.52 -14.86
C ASN A 240 8.20 -13.17 -14.29
N LEU A 241 7.20 -14.01 -14.57
CA LEU A 241 5.81 -13.79 -14.14
C LEU A 241 5.50 -14.55 -12.85
N LEU A 242 5.23 -13.80 -11.78
CA LEU A 242 4.84 -14.33 -10.47
C LEU A 242 3.36 -14.08 -10.18
N THR A 243 2.74 -14.95 -9.38
CA THR A 243 1.42 -14.67 -8.77
C THR A 243 1.55 -13.60 -7.70
N LEU A 244 0.43 -12.97 -7.31
CA LEU A 244 0.45 -11.97 -6.25
C LEU A 244 0.94 -12.51 -4.90
N ASN A 245 0.72 -13.80 -4.60
CA ASN A 245 1.27 -14.41 -3.38
C ASN A 245 2.79 -14.54 -3.45
N GLN A 246 3.32 -15.02 -4.58
CA GLN A 246 4.76 -15.14 -4.78
C GLN A 246 5.46 -13.77 -4.73
N VAL A 247 4.81 -12.71 -5.22
CA VAL A 247 5.31 -11.33 -5.06
C VAL A 247 5.29 -10.91 -3.59
N ALA A 248 4.23 -11.21 -2.86
CA ALA A 248 4.14 -10.92 -1.43
C ALA A 248 5.27 -11.62 -0.63
N ASP A 249 5.52 -12.90 -0.93
CA ASP A 249 6.60 -13.70 -0.32
C ASP A 249 7.98 -13.13 -0.68
N ALA A 250 8.18 -12.71 -1.93
CA ALA A 250 9.44 -12.11 -2.36
C ALA A 250 9.70 -10.75 -1.68
N LEU A 251 8.66 -9.92 -1.49
CA LEU A 251 8.76 -8.65 -0.76
C LEU A 251 9.02 -8.90 0.74
N ALA A 252 8.35 -9.87 1.36
CA ALA A 252 8.64 -10.29 2.72
C ALA A 252 10.09 -10.77 2.85
N GLY A 253 10.60 -11.54 1.89
CA GLY A 253 12.00 -11.95 1.82
C GLY A 253 12.97 -10.77 1.78
N ARG A 254 12.68 -9.73 0.97
CA ARG A 254 13.49 -8.49 0.93
C ARG A 254 13.51 -7.76 2.28
N LEU A 255 12.39 -7.68 2.98
CA LEU A 255 12.32 -7.08 4.32
C LEU A 255 13.07 -7.94 5.35
N ASN A 256 12.99 -9.27 5.24
CA ASN A 256 13.72 -10.18 6.12
C ASN A 256 15.24 -10.00 6.00
N LYS A 257 15.76 -9.74 4.78
CA LYS A 257 17.19 -9.48 4.58
C LYS A 257 17.75 -8.37 5.47
N LEU A 258 16.96 -7.34 5.80
CA LEU A 258 17.40 -6.24 6.69
C LEU A 258 17.94 -6.74 8.02
N LEU A 259 17.30 -7.77 8.58
CA LEU A 259 17.53 -8.27 9.94
C LEU A 259 18.12 -9.68 9.97
N LEU A 260 18.39 -10.31 8.83
CA LEU A 260 19.06 -11.61 8.72
C LEU A 260 20.54 -11.42 8.38
N LYS A 261 21.36 -12.43 8.70
CA LYS A 261 22.78 -12.44 8.30
C LYS A 261 22.85 -12.83 6.82
N ASP A 262 23.66 -12.11 6.05
CA ASP A 262 24.01 -12.46 4.68
C ASP A 262 25.08 -13.58 4.63
N ALA A 263 25.61 -13.87 3.45
CA ALA A 263 26.62 -14.91 3.24
C ALA A 263 27.94 -14.59 3.96
N GLU A 264 28.22 -13.31 4.17
CA GLU A 264 29.38 -12.78 4.88
C GLU A 264 29.15 -12.69 6.40
N GLY A 265 27.96 -13.07 6.88
CA GLY A 265 27.59 -13.03 8.29
C GLY A 265 27.17 -11.65 8.80
N ARG A 266 27.02 -10.67 7.90
CA ARG A 266 26.67 -9.27 8.21
C ARG A 266 25.18 -9.02 8.06
N ARG A 267 24.70 -7.97 8.71
CA ARG A 267 23.29 -7.53 8.66
C ARG A 267 23.21 -6.16 8.01
N PRO A 268 22.37 -5.96 6.98
CA PRO A 268 22.16 -4.64 6.39
C PRO A 268 21.76 -3.61 7.45
N ALA A 269 20.86 -3.94 8.38
CA ALA A 269 20.41 -3.02 9.43
C ALA A 269 21.55 -2.42 10.29
N PHE A 270 22.66 -3.13 10.46
CA PHE A 270 23.82 -2.62 11.22
C PHE A 270 24.77 -1.76 10.37
N GLY A 271 24.56 -1.71 9.06
CA GLY A 271 25.37 -0.92 8.12
C GLY A 271 26.86 -1.22 8.25
N GLN A 272 27.66 -0.16 8.40
CA GLN A 272 29.11 -0.25 8.52
C GLN A 272 29.62 -0.27 9.98
N ASN A 273 28.73 -0.45 10.96
CA ASN A 273 29.14 -0.50 12.36
C ASN A 273 29.77 -1.85 12.71
N GLU A 274 31.10 -1.94 12.64
CA GLU A 274 31.84 -3.19 12.87
C GLU A 274 31.61 -3.81 14.26
N MET A 275 31.37 -2.99 15.28
CA MET A 275 31.04 -3.48 16.62
C MET A 275 29.72 -4.24 16.60
N LEU A 276 28.67 -3.67 15.98
CA LEU A 276 27.40 -4.37 15.83
C LEU A 276 27.48 -5.54 14.85
N GLN A 277 28.38 -5.52 13.86
CA GLN A 277 28.48 -6.62 12.89
C GLN A 277 29.22 -7.84 13.44
N THR A 278 30.32 -7.63 14.17
CA THR A 278 31.31 -8.68 14.42
C THR A 278 31.57 -8.97 15.90
N ASP A 279 31.32 -8.01 16.80
CA ASP A 279 31.66 -8.18 18.21
C ASP A 279 30.82 -9.31 18.83
N PRO A 280 31.46 -10.33 19.46
CA PRO A 280 30.75 -11.44 20.08
C PRO A 280 29.71 -11.04 21.13
N HIS A 281 29.85 -9.87 21.74
CA HIS A 281 28.94 -9.35 22.75
C HIS A 281 27.80 -8.53 22.18
N PHE A 282 27.86 -8.04 20.93
CA PHE A 282 26.84 -7.15 20.36
C PHE A 282 26.14 -7.68 19.11
N LYS A 283 26.79 -8.57 18.34
CA LYS A 283 26.33 -8.98 17.00
C LYS A 283 24.97 -9.68 16.92
N ASP A 284 24.49 -10.18 18.05
CA ASP A 284 23.21 -10.88 18.14
C ASP A 284 22.12 -10.03 18.81
N TYR A 285 22.43 -8.79 19.23
CA TYR A 285 21.45 -7.83 19.75
C TYR A 285 20.86 -6.98 18.62
N LEU A 286 19.80 -7.50 18.01
CA LEU A 286 19.09 -6.82 16.93
C LEU A 286 18.50 -5.48 17.38
N LEU A 287 18.68 -4.47 16.54
CA LEU A 287 18.09 -3.15 16.70
C LEU A 287 16.86 -3.03 15.80
N PHE A 288 15.81 -2.41 16.33
CA PHE A 288 14.55 -2.20 15.63
C PHE A 288 14.46 -0.73 15.27
N HIS A 289 14.83 -0.42 14.03
CA HIS A 289 14.92 0.96 13.54
C HIS A 289 13.57 1.52 13.12
N GLU A 290 13.43 2.85 13.15
CA GLU A 290 12.27 3.60 12.68
C GLU A 290 12.02 3.33 11.21
N TYR A 291 13.09 3.41 10.41
CA TYR A 291 13.10 3.14 9.00
C TYR A 291 14.49 2.66 8.58
N PHE A 292 14.59 2.20 7.34
CA PHE A 292 15.82 1.66 6.78
C PHE A 292 16.17 2.43 5.52
N HIS A 293 17.45 2.65 5.30
CA HIS A 293 17.93 3.35 4.13
C HIS A 293 17.48 2.64 2.84
N GLY A 294 16.98 3.41 1.88
CA GLY A 294 16.28 2.92 0.69
C GLY A 294 17.16 2.09 -0.25
N ASP A 295 18.48 2.22 -0.18
CA ASP A 295 19.40 1.62 -1.16
C ASP A 295 20.37 0.59 -0.60
N ASP A 296 20.75 0.68 0.67
CA ASP A 296 21.72 -0.23 1.32
C ASP A 296 21.17 -0.89 2.61
N GLY A 297 19.94 -0.54 3.02
CA GLY A 297 19.20 -1.19 4.09
C GLY A 297 19.71 -0.91 5.50
N HIS A 298 20.65 0.03 5.72
CA HIS A 298 21.08 0.35 7.07
C HIS A 298 19.97 1.00 7.90
N GLY A 299 19.93 0.68 9.19
CA GLY A 299 18.91 1.18 10.10
C GLY A 299 19.10 2.65 10.46
N LEU A 300 18.02 3.41 10.46
CA LEU A 300 18.00 4.85 10.70
C LEU A 300 16.89 5.24 11.71
N GLY A 301 16.97 6.47 12.21
CA GLY A 301 16.04 6.98 13.22
C GLY A 301 16.17 6.25 14.57
N ALA A 302 15.07 6.25 15.35
CA ALA A 302 15.04 5.57 16.64
C ALA A 302 15.29 4.05 16.49
N ASN A 303 16.15 3.46 17.33
CA ASN A 303 16.68 2.09 17.15
C ASN A 303 16.15 1.05 18.17
N HIS A 304 15.27 1.47 19.08
CA HIS A 304 14.50 0.60 20.00
C HIS A 304 13.01 0.64 19.67
N GLN A 305 12.70 0.78 18.38
CA GLN A 305 11.34 0.87 17.87
C GLN A 305 10.79 -0.51 17.55
N THR A 306 10.71 -1.37 18.57
CA THR A 306 9.81 -2.55 18.61
C THR A 306 8.32 -2.16 18.58
N GLY A 307 7.99 -0.98 18.04
CA GLY A 307 6.68 -0.65 17.49
C GLY A 307 6.50 -1.35 16.15
N TRP A 308 6.40 -0.60 15.06
CA TRP A 308 6.05 -1.19 13.76
C TRP A 308 7.13 -2.12 13.17
N THR A 309 8.40 -1.97 13.51
CA THR A 309 9.45 -2.86 12.98
C THR A 309 9.33 -4.25 13.58
N GLY A 310 8.63 -4.39 14.72
CA GLY A 310 8.21 -5.68 15.28
C GLY A 310 7.32 -6.51 14.34
N LEU A 311 6.68 -5.90 13.33
CA LEU A 311 5.92 -6.62 12.30
C LEU A 311 6.77 -7.65 11.53
N ILE A 312 8.10 -7.54 11.57
CA ILE A 312 9.02 -8.54 11.02
C ILE A 312 8.73 -9.95 11.54
N ALA A 313 8.32 -10.10 12.80
CA ALA A 313 8.02 -11.41 13.38
C ALA A 313 6.93 -12.14 12.59
N LYS A 314 5.96 -11.39 12.05
CA LYS A 314 4.88 -11.94 11.21
C LYS A 314 5.37 -12.28 9.80
N LEU A 315 6.36 -11.57 9.28
CA LEU A 315 6.94 -11.80 7.95
C LEU A 315 7.95 -12.95 7.92
N LEU A 316 8.60 -13.24 9.06
CA LEU A 316 9.50 -14.38 9.24
C LEU A 316 8.76 -15.71 9.47
N GLN A 317 7.51 -15.64 9.95
CA GLN A 317 6.63 -16.79 10.14
C GLN A 317 5.55 -16.78 9.05
N PRO A 318 5.85 -17.29 7.83
CA PRO A 318 4.84 -17.40 6.79
C PRO A 318 3.64 -18.19 7.31
N ARG A 319 2.43 -17.76 6.93
CA ARG A 319 1.19 -18.49 7.26
C ARG A 319 1.36 -19.92 6.74
N HIS A 320 1.41 -20.90 7.64
CA HIS A 320 1.13 -22.28 7.26
C HIS A 320 -0.38 -22.35 7.02
N ASP A 321 -0.77 -22.75 5.81
CA ASP A 321 -2.17 -23.03 5.45
C ASP A 321 -2.75 -24.15 6.32
#